data_AF-A0A134CAX9-F1
#
_entry.id   AF-A0A134CAX9-F1
#
_cell.length_a   1.000
_cell.length_b   1.000
_cell.length_c   1.000
_cell.angle_alpha   90.00
_cell.angle_beta   90.00
_cell.angle_gamma   90.00
#
_symmetry.space_group_name_H-M   'P 1'
#
loop_
_entity.id
_entity.type
_entity.pdbx_description
1 polymer ?
#
loop_
_entity_poly.entity_id
_entity_poly.type
_entity_poly.pdbx_seq_one_letter_code
_entity_poly.pdbx_strand_id
1 'polypeptide(L)'
;ANMKEISGNGTSDLVIKNGDTKVTVKAPTNGEKGTVDFGDAKVVASNLDANIAYKAGSEDTKKKVKLQDGFNFTAATDATTTAEGPKSGLAITTGDNGVVTFGLDKATRSTIDNAADKNLSNLSDAGKDKVKELAKGAAQDAVKVADGINTTVTTDTTTTTGVTTYKVNANDTTVAVTGDGLAIKGGDLGTDKVRKYSLDLSDTVKAKLNAINNVGDTASNGRDGVNGASGAKGLTGKDGLNDKTLTDKVNALRNGEAGSVVYTDENGARLVKAKDGEYYKAADVDKDGNVLNGAPKATTVEARVVNPDGTTTGGTTKLSNIADGKVAANSKDAVNGGQLN
;
A
#
# COMPACT_ATOMS: atom_id res chain seq x y z
N ALA A 1 15.25 44.29 120.81
CA ALA A 1 16.59 43.76 120.49
C ALA A 1 16.74 43.76 118.97
N ASN A 2 17.51 44.70 118.42
CA ASN A 2 17.74 44.77 116.98
C ASN A 2 18.97 43.94 116.67
N MET A 3 18.78 42.63 116.42
CA MET A 3 19.86 41.80 115.92
C MET A 3 20.31 42.38 114.57
N LYS A 4 21.57 42.80 114.48
CA LYS A 4 22.12 43.44 113.27
C LYS A 4 22.81 42.45 112.34
N GLU A 5 23.32 41.34 112.89
CA GLU A 5 24.09 40.34 112.14
C GLU A 5 24.04 38.98 112.86
N ILE A 6 24.12 37.89 112.08
CA ILE A 6 24.37 36.53 112.55
C ILE A 6 25.64 36.05 111.84
N SER A 7 26.71 35.79 112.59
CA SER A 7 28.03 35.41 112.06
C SER A 7 28.39 33.96 112.37
N GLY A 8 28.88 33.21 111.38
CA GLY A 8 29.48 31.88 111.58
C GLY A 8 30.94 31.95 112.06
N ASN A 9 31.51 30.82 112.46
CA ASN A 9 32.91 30.70 112.92
C ASN A 9 33.95 30.61 111.77
N GLY A 10 33.50 30.72 110.52
CA GLY A 10 34.34 30.65 109.32
C GLY A 10 34.85 29.25 108.95
N THR A 11 34.65 28.24 109.80
CA THR A 11 35.16 26.87 109.58
C THR A 11 34.05 25.82 109.57
N SER A 12 32.84 26.17 110.01
CA SER A 12 31.68 25.30 110.09
C SER A 12 30.49 25.90 109.34
N ASP A 13 29.65 25.03 108.79
CA ASP A 13 28.39 25.42 108.15
C ASP A 13 27.46 26.12 109.14
N LEU A 14 26.87 27.26 108.75
CA LEU A 14 25.77 27.88 109.49
C LEU A 14 24.46 27.24 109.02
N VAL A 15 23.78 26.56 109.93
CA VAL A 15 22.57 25.79 109.63
C VAL A 15 21.35 26.43 110.29
N ILE A 16 20.34 26.73 109.49
CA ILE A 16 18.99 27.11 109.96
C ILE A 16 18.08 25.90 109.75
N LYS A 17 17.46 25.39 110.83
CA LYS A 17 16.52 24.27 110.78
C LYS A 17 15.11 24.72 111.17
N ASN A 18 14.10 24.21 110.47
CA ASN A 18 12.71 24.25 110.88
C ASN A 18 12.07 22.90 110.56
N GLY A 19 11.95 22.04 111.58
CA GLY A 19 11.65 20.61 111.38
C GLY A 19 12.74 19.94 110.51
N ASP A 20 12.31 19.21 109.49
CA ASP A 20 13.20 18.53 108.52
C ASP A 20 13.74 19.48 107.45
N THR A 21 13.21 20.70 107.32
CA THR A 21 13.72 21.69 106.37
C THR A 21 15.02 22.31 106.90
N LYS A 22 16.06 22.32 106.06
CA LYS A 22 17.39 22.81 106.42
C LYS A 22 17.89 23.78 105.35
N VAL A 23 18.25 25.00 105.75
CA VAL A 23 19.03 25.94 104.92
C VAL A 23 20.42 26.03 105.50
N THR A 24 21.44 25.86 104.67
CA THR A 24 22.84 25.80 105.10
C THR A 24 23.64 26.86 104.36
N VAL A 25 24.22 27.81 105.10
CA VAL A 25 25.31 28.63 104.56
C VAL A 25 26.60 27.85 104.76
N LYS A 26 27.17 27.35 103.67
CA LYS A 26 28.37 26.52 103.68
C LYS A 26 29.57 27.33 104.12
N ALA A 27 30.42 26.71 104.94
CA ALA A 27 31.72 27.30 105.28
C ALA A 27 32.52 27.58 104.00
N PRO A 28 33.16 28.76 103.86
CA PRO A 28 34.03 29.04 102.73
C PRO A 28 35.20 28.06 102.66
N THR A 29 35.57 27.62 101.47
CA THR A 29 36.77 26.81 101.24
C THR A 29 37.76 27.57 100.35
N ASN A 30 39.06 27.47 100.66
CA ASN A 30 40.16 27.99 99.83
C ASN A 30 40.02 29.46 99.36
N GLY A 31 39.48 30.34 100.19
CA GLY A 31 39.37 31.78 99.89
C GLY A 31 38.21 32.18 98.97
N GLU A 32 37.34 31.25 98.59
CA GLU A 32 36.10 31.55 97.86
C GLU A 32 35.00 32.08 98.80
N LYS A 33 33.91 32.63 98.25
CA LYS A 33 32.73 33.01 99.06
C LYS A 33 31.92 31.75 99.39
N GLY A 34 31.35 31.65 100.58
CA GLY A 34 30.46 30.54 100.96
C GLY A 34 29.20 30.49 100.08
N THR A 35 28.69 29.28 99.83
CA THR A 35 27.44 29.05 99.08
C THR A 35 26.26 28.89 100.04
N VAL A 36 25.07 29.33 99.63
CA VAL A 36 23.83 29.02 100.35
C VAL A 36 23.17 27.82 99.70
N ASP A 37 22.99 26.76 100.47
CA ASP A 37 22.31 25.52 100.09
C ASP A 37 20.93 25.49 100.74
N PHE A 38 19.88 25.51 99.91
CA PHE A 38 18.49 25.46 100.36
C PHE A 38 17.97 24.02 100.55
N GLY A 39 18.79 22.99 100.26
CA GLY A 39 18.35 21.59 100.26
C GLY A 39 17.15 21.37 99.33
N ASP A 40 16.19 20.56 99.76
CA ASP A 40 14.93 20.30 99.03
C ASP A 40 13.84 21.35 99.31
N ALA A 41 14.17 22.46 99.99
CA ALA A 41 13.20 23.49 100.31
C ALA A 41 12.73 24.21 99.05
N LYS A 42 11.42 24.44 98.94
CA LYS A 42 10.86 25.29 97.88
C LYS A 42 11.30 26.74 98.11
N VAL A 43 12.11 27.27 97.20
CA VAL A 43 12.46 28.69 97.17
C VAL A 43 11.41 29.46 96.38
N VAL A 44 10.77 30.44 97.03
CA VAL A 44 9.87 31.40 96.38
C VAL A 44 10.63 32.72 96.26
N ALA A 45 11.10 33.04 95.06
CA ALA A 45 11.81 34.28 94.76
C ALA A 45 11.06 35.01 93.64
N SER A 46 10.38 36.11 93.97
CA SER A 46 9.60 36.90 93.00
C SER A 46 10.47 37.71 92.04
N ASN A 47 11.68 38.10 92.46
CA ASN A 47 12.61 38.95 91.70
C ASN A 47 14.00 38.29 91.60
N LEU A 48 14.06 37.06 91.06
CA LEU A 48 15.33 36.36 90.88
C LEU A 48 16.14 36.98 89.73
N ASP A 49 17.15 37.80 90.06
CA ASP A 49 18.10 38.39 89.09
C ASP A 49 19.26 37.43 88.78
N ALA A 50 18.95 36.34 88.08
CA ALA A 50 19.92 35.35 87.64
C ALA A 50 20.22 35.50 86.15
N ASN A 51 21.46 35.19 85.72
CA ASN A 51 21.82 35.14 84.31
C ASN A 51 21.84 33.69 83.80
N ILE A 52 21.29 33.47 82.61
CA ILE A 52 21.51 32.27 81.80
C ILE A 52 22.66 32.56 80.83
N ALA A 53 23.68 31.71 80.82
CA ALA A 53 24.79 31.80 79.90
C ALA A 53 24.54 30.95 78.63
N TYR A 54 24.81 31.49 77.45
CA TYR A 54 24.58 30.82 76.16
C TYR A 54 25.67 31.14 75.14
N LYS A 55 25.78 30.33 74.08
CA LYS A 55 26.72 30.53 72.98
C LYS A 55 26.23 29.83 71.70
N ALA A 56 26.65 30.32 70.54
CA ALA A 56 26.36 29.66 69.26
C ALA A 56 27.50 28.68 68.88
N GLY A 57 27.17 27.44 68.52
CA GLY A 57 28.12 26.44 68.02
C GLY A 57 29.41 26.33 68.83
N SER A 58 30.54 26.58 68.17
CA SER A 58 31.89 26.48 68.75
C SER A 58 32.42 27.80 69.34
N GLU A 59 31.58 28.80 69.62
CA GLU A 59 32.03 30.05 70.27
C GLU A 59 32.74 29.76 71.62
N ASP A 60 33.88 30.41 71.89
CA ASP A 60 34.61 30.24 73.15
C ASP A 60 34.04 31.11 74.29
N THR A 61 33.49 32.28 73.94
CA THR A 61 32.94 33.23 74.92
C THR A 61 31.43 33.06 75.09
N LYS A 62 30.97 32.87 76.34
CA LYS A 62 29.54 32.81 76.66
C LYS A 62 28.94 34.21 76.73
N LYS A 63 27.81 34.40 76.06
CA LYS A 63 26.89 35.54 76.25
C LYS A 63 25.99 35.28 77.46
N LYS A 64 25.36 36.32 78.00
CA LYS A 64 24.46 36.23 79.17
C LYS A 64 23.14 36.93 78.87
N VAL A 65 22.06 36.41 79.43
CA VAL A 65 20.75 37.06 79.46
C VAL A 65 20.13 36.86 80.83
N LYS A 66 19.37 37.83 81.34
CA LYS A 66 18.69 37.64 82.62
C LYS A 66 17.55 36.64 82.46
N LEU A 67 17.32 35.84 83.49
CA LEU A 67 16.24 34.86 83.53
C LEU A 67 14.88 35.51 83.30
N GLN A 68 14.69 36.71 83.85
CA GLN A 68 13.48 37.53 83.69
C GLN A 68 13.30 38.10 82.27
N ASP A 69 14.38 38.26 81.49
CA ASP A 69 14.33 38.84 80.15
C ASP A 69 14.06 37.74 79.09
N GLY A 70 14.47 36.50 79.36
CA GLY A 70 14.29 35.36 78.46
C GLY A 70 15.14 35.42 77.18
N PHE A 71 15.00 34.42 76.31
CA PHE A 71 15.67 34.43 75.01
C PHE A 71 14.81 35.12 73.95
N ASN A 72 15.42 35.99 73.15
CA ASN A 72 14.80 36.52 71.94
C ASN A 72 15.21 35.69 70.73
N PHE A 73 14.24 35.04 70.08
CA PHE A 73 14.46 34.28 68.85
C PHE A 73 14.06 35.13 67.65
N THR A 74 15.02 35.44 66.77
CA THR A 74 14.78 36.29 65.61
C THR A 74 15.07 35.54 64.31
N ALA A 75 14.19 35.71 63.34
CA ALA A 75 14.47 35.31 61.96
C ALA A 75 15.11 36.50 61.25
N ALA A 76 16.14 36.24 60.45
CA ALA A 76 16.73 37.29 59.62
C ALA A 76 15.75 37.73 58.53
N THR A 77 15.83 38.99 58.13
CA THR A 77 14.95 39.59 57.10
C THR A 77 15.70 39.93 55.81
N ASP A 78 17.01 39.68 55.76
CA ASP A 78 17.83 39.93 54.57
C ASP A 78 17.51 38.92 53.46
N ALA A 79 16.86 39.40 52.40
CA ALA A 79 16.46 38.62 51.24
C ALA A 79 17.52 38.58 50.12
N THR A 80 18.68 39.21 50.31
CA THR A 80 19.74 39.23 49.30
C THR A 80 20.43 37.86 49.20
N THR A 81 20.71 37.41 47.98
CA THR A 81 21.31 36.08 47.75
C THR A 81 22.84 36.08 47.77
N THR A 82 23.47 37.26 47.85
CA THR A 82 24.93 37.41 47.63
C THR A 82 25.72 37.87 48.84
N ALA A 83 25.09 38.48 49.85
CA ALA A 83 25.80 38.90 51.06
C ALA A 83 26.03 37.74 52.04
N GLU A 84 27.13 37.75 52.79
CA GLU A 84 27.40 36.78 53.86
C GLU A 84 26.48 37.01 55.07
N GLY A 85 26.13 35.94 55.79
CA GLY A 85 25.36 35.99 57.04
C GLY A 85 23.96 35.35 56.98
N PRO A 86 23.20 35.37 58.10
CA PRO A 86 21.85 34.81 58.17
C PRO A 86 20.87 35.51 57.22
N LYS A 87 20.03 34.73 56.54
CA LYS A 87 19.09 35.21 55.52
C LYS A 87 17.64 34.97 55.90
N SER A 88 16.74 35.71 55.25
CA SER A 88 15.31 35.41 55.30
C SER A 88 15.03 34.00 54.79
N GLY A 89 13.93 33.42 55.26
CA GLY A 89 13.53 32.07 54.88
C GLY A 89 13.00 31.24 56.03
N LEU A 90 13.30 31.65 57.27
CA LEU A 90 12.78 31.04 58.49
C LEU A 90 11.61 31.83 59.05
N ALA A 91 10.55 31.14 59.43
CA ALA A 91 9.47 31.66 60.26
C ALA A 91 9.64 31.10 61.69
N ILE A 92 9.55 32.00 62.68
CA ILE A 92 9.60 31.67 64.10
C ILE A 92 8.28 32.11 64.73
N THR A 93 7.61 31.20 65.42
CA THR A 93 6.38 31.50 66.16
C THR A 93 6.47 30.98 67.58
N THR A 94 6.01 31.78 68.54
CA THR A 94 5.95 31.41 69.96
C THR A 94 4.52 31.02 70.34
N GLY A 95 4.38 29.98 71.15
CA GLY A 95 3.12 29.58 71.79
C GLY A 95 3.23 29.61 73.32
N ASP A 96 2.19 29.12 73.98
CA ASP A 96 2.13 29.05 75.44
C ASP A 96 3.24 28.18 76.03
N ASN A 97 3.57 28.40 77.31
CA ASN A 97 4.50 27.58 78.10
C ASN A 97 5.91 27.45 77.50
N GLY A 98 6.37 28.45 76.74
CA GLY A 98 7.71 28.48 76.17
C GLY A 98 7.88 27.63 74.90
N VAL A 99 6.79 27.22 74.25
CA VAL A 99 6.87 26.53 72.95
C VAL A 99 7.34 27.49 71.87
N VAL A 100 8.37 27.10 71.11
CA VAL A 100 8.88 27.85 69.96
C VAL A 100 8.96 26.93 68.75
N THR A 101 8.33 27.32 67.65
CA THR A 101 8.35 26.59 66.38
C THR A 101 9.26 27.29 65.40
N PHE A 102 10.15 26.53 64.78
CA PHE A 102 11.00 26.97 63.66
C PHE A 102 10.57 26.24 62.39
N GLY A 103 10.25 26.99 61.35
CA GLY A 103 9.88 26.44 60.04
C GLY A 103 10.39 27.32 58.91
N LEU A 104 10.22 26.88 57.67
CA LEU A 104 10.41 27.79 56.54
C LEU A 104 9.21 28.73 56.42
N ASP A 105 9.45 29.97 56.02
CA ASP A 105 8.36 30.87 55.65
C ASP A 105 7.66 30.39 54.36
N LYS A 106 6.46 30.93 54.12
CA LYS A 106 5.60 30.51 52.99
C LYS A 106 6.27 30.72 51.63
N ALA A 107 6.93 31.86 51.43
CA ALA A 107 7.54 32.20 50.14
C ALA A 107 8.72 31.26 49.82
N THR A 108 9.53 30.95 50.82
CA THR A 108 10.68 30.05 50.72
C THR A 108 10.23 28.61 50.51
N ARG A 109 9.22 28.14 51.25
CA ARG A 109 8.62 26.82 51.02
C ARG A 109 8.09 26.70 49.59
N SER A 110 7.31 27.68 49.11
CA SER A 110 6.78 27.66 47.74
C SER A 110 7.86 27.63 46.67
N THR A 111 8.99 28.31 46.88
CA THR A 111 10.11 28.31 45.93
C THR A 111 10.80 26.95 45.88
N ILE A 112 11.03 26.31 47.03
CA ILE A 112 11.69 25.00 47.12
C ILE A 112 10.80 23.89 46.56
N ASP A 113 9.50 23.90 46.88
CA ASP A 113 8.54 22.91 46.36
C ASP A 113 8.46 22.97 44.82
N ASN A 114 8.52 24.18 44.25
CA ASN A 114 8.51 24.37 42.80
C ASN A 114 9.80 23.86 42.12
N ALA A 115 10.94 23.82 42.80
CA ALA A 115 12.21 23.36 42.22
C ALA A 115 12.40 21.83 42.31
N ALA A 116 11.77 21.15 43.27
CA ALA A 116 11.99 19.73 43.56
C ALA A 116 11.07 18.77 42.79
N ASP A 117 10.08 19.27 42.04
CA ASP A 117 9.09 18.42 41.38
C ASP A 117 9.63 17.71 40.13
N LYS A 118 9.70 16.38 40.21
CA LYS A 118 10.18 15.48 39.14
C LYS A 118 9.13 15.20 38.07
N ASN A 119 7.86 15.49 38.34
CA ASN A 119 6.75 15.16 37.45
C ASN A 119 6.37 16.32 36.53
N LEU A 120 7.17 17.40 36.49
CA LEU A 120 6.92 18.60 35.69
C LEU A 120 5.58 19.30 36.01
N SER A 121 4.95 19.02 37.15
CA SER A 121 3.71 19.70 37.56
C SER A 121 3.96 21.15 37.97
N ASN A 122 5.22 21.48 38.24
CA ASN A 122 5.76 22.83 38.40
C ASN A 122 5.91 23.64 37.09
N LEU A 123 5.73 23.02 35.91
CA LEU A 123 5.75 23.80 34.67
C LEU A 123 4.53 24.73 34.63
N SER A 124 4.80 26.01 34.38
CA SER A 124 3.75 26.97 34.01
C SER A 124 3.09 26.52 32.70
N ASP A 125 1.92 27.07 32.37
CA ASP A 125 1.25 26.74 31.11
C ASP A 125 2.12 27.12 29.90
N ALA A 126 2.88 28.22 29.99
CA ALA A 126 3.89 28.58 29.00
C ALA A 126 5.00 27.52 28.88
N GLY A 127 5.47 26.95 30.01
CA GLY A 127 6.43 25.85 30.02
C GLY A 127 5.88 24.58 29.39
N LYS A 128 4.64 24.20 29.73
CA LYS A 128 3.95 23.06 29.11
C LYS A 128 3.79 23.26 27.61
N ASP A 129 3.44 24.46 27.17
CA ASP A 129 3.28 24.77 25.76
C ASP A 129 4.61 24.77 25.01
N LYS A 130 5.72 25.22 25.62
CA LYS A 130 7.06 25.07 25.05
C LYS A 130 7.49 23.62 24.91
N VAL A 131 7.19 22.76 25.88
CA VAL A 131 7.46 21.31 25.77
C VAL A 131 6.64 20.69 24.63
N LYS A 132 5.35 21.04 24.50
CA LYS A 132 4.51 20.60 23.38
C LYS A 132 5.02 21.11 22.04
N GLU A 133 5.45 22.37 21.98
CA GLU A 133 6.02 22.99 20.77
C GLU A 133 7.31 22.31 20.36
N LEU A 134 8.22 22.04 21.31
CA LEU A 134 9.46 21.30 21.07
C LEU A 134 9.17 19.89 20.53
N ALA A 135 8.21 19.18 21.14
CA ALA A 135 7.80 17.86 20.67
C ALA A 135 7.20 17.90 19.26
N LYS A 136 6.38 18.91 18.94
CA LYS A 136 5.80 19.11 17.61
C LYS A 136 6.84 19.51 16.56
N GLY A 137 7.76 20.40 16.91
CA GLY A 137 8.82 20.88 16.02
C GLY A 137 9.80 19.77 15.68
N ALA A 138 10.28 19.04 16.70
CA ALA A 138 11.18 17.90 16.51
C ALA A 138 10.57 16.81 15.61
N ALA A 139 9.26 16.55 15.74
CA ALA A 139 8.56 15.57 14.90
C ALA A 139 8.42 16.04 13.44
N GLN A 140 8.25 17.34 13.19
CA GLN A 140 8.06 17.89 11.85
C GLN A 140 9.39 18.10 11.12
N ASP A 141 10.41 18.63 11.78
CA ASP A 141 11.70 18.93 11.14
C ASP A 141 12.47 17.67 10.75
N ALA A 142 12.28 16.57 11.49
CA ALA A 142 12.93 15.29 11.22
C ALA A 142 12.31 14.53 10.03
N VAL A 143 11.02 14.75 9.73
CA VAL A 143 10.29 13.98 8.71
C VAL A 143 9.85 14.90 7.58
N LYS A 144 10.65 14.91 6.50
CA LYS A 144 10.36 15.67 5.28
C LYS A 144 9.93 14.71 4.18
N VAL A 145 8.66 14.79 3.79
CA VAL A 145 8.10 14.02 2.67
C VAL A 145 7.72 15.02 1.58
N ALA A 146 8.47 15.01 0.49
CA ALA A 146 8.28 15.92 -0.64
C ALA A 146 7.65 15.20 -1.83
N ASP A 147 7.03 15.98 -2.71
CA ASP A 147 6.55 15.50 -4.01
C ASP A 147 7.72 14.95 -4.84
N GLY A 148 7.44 13.85 -5.54
CA GLY A 148 8.34 13.24 -6.52
C GLY A 148 7.84 13.52 -7.94
N ILE A 149 8.51 12.97 -8.95
CA ILE A 149 8.17 13.19 -10.37
C ILE A 149 6.72 12.79 -10.68
N ASN A 150 6.18 11.77 -10.01
CA ASN A 150 4.85 11.25 -10.27
C ASN A 150 4.04 11.07 -8.98
N THR A 151 4.36 11.81 -7.91
CA THR A 151 3.66 11.68 -6.63
C THR A 151 3.33 13.05 -6.05
N THR A 152 2.15 13.16 -5.46
CA THR A 152 1.73 14.30 -4.64
C THR A 152 1.69 13.87 -3.18
N VAL A 153 2.07 14.78 -2.29
CA VAL A 153 2.06 14.59 -0.84
C VAL A 153 1.08 15.59 -0.26
N THR A 154 0.10 15.08 0.49
CA THR A 154 -0.84 15.92 1.24
C THR A 154 -0.78 15.56 2.70
N THR A 155 -0.90 16.55 3.58
CA THR A 155 -0.91 16.35 5.03
C THR A 155 -2.34 16.25 5.54
N ASP A 156 -2.64 15.17 6.25
CA ASP A 156 -3.89 15.01 7.00
C ASP A 156 -3.58 15.15 8.50
N THR A 157 -4.10 16.22 9.08
CA THR A 157 -4.01 16.53 10.52
C THR A 157 -5.37 16.42 11.20
N THR A 158 -6.37 15.87 10.51
CA THR A 158 -7.78 15.90 10.94
C THR A 158 -8.27 14.57 11.51
N THR A 159 -7.58 13.48 11.18
CA THR A 159 -7.98 12.10 11.54
C THR A 159 -7.54 11.67 12.93
N THR A 160 -6.44 12.21 13.47
CA THR A 160 -5.98 11.91 14.83
C THR A 160 -5.26 13.10 15.44
N THR A 161 -5.75 13.58 16.58
CA THR A 161 -5.15 14.72 17.30
C THR A 161 -3.68 14.44 17.64
N GLY A 162 -2.79 15.34 17.22
CA GLY A 162 -1.34 15.25 17.50
C GLY A 162 -0.55 14.40 16.51
N VAL A 163 -1.19 13.82 15.50
CA VAL A 163 -0.52 13.06 14.43
C VAL A 163 -0.60 13.83 13.12
N THR A 164 0.52 13.92 12.41
CA THR A 164 0.56 14.39 11.02
C THR A 164 0.73 13.19 10.11
N THR A 165 -0.28 12.88 9.29
CA THR A 165 -0.19 11.80 8.30
C THR A 165 0.16 12.39 6.94
N TYR A 166 1.24 11.92 6.34
CA TYR A 166 1.60 12.26 4.96
C TYR A 166 0.97 11.24 4.01
N LYS A 167 -0.02 11.67 3.22
CA LYS A 167 -0.63 10.87 2.16
C LYS A 167 0.14 11.09 0.86
N VAL A 168 0.86 10.07 0.42
CA VAL A 168 1.62 10.07 -0.83
C VAL A 168 0.79 9.35 -1.90
N ASN A 169 0.30 10.10 -2.88
CA ASN A 169 -0.50 9.56 -3.99
C ASN A 169 0.32 9.65 -5.27
N ALA A 170 0.45 8.54 -6.00
CA ALA A 170 1.02 8.57 -7.34
C ALA A 170 -0.03 9.01 -8.38
N ASN A 171 0.36 9.80 -9.38
CA ASN A 171 -0.51 10.06 -10.52
C ASN A 171 -0.73 8.75 -11.29
N ASP A 172 -1.97 8.55 -11.73
CA ASP A 172 -2.35 7.32 -12.40
C ASP A 172 -1.75 7.22 -13.81
N THR A 173 -1.35 6.02 -14.24
CA THR A 173 -0.81 5.81 -15.59
C THR A 173 -1.94 5.60 -16.59
N THR A 174 -2.03 6.49 -17.58
CA THR A 174 -2.98 6.32 -18.69
C THR A 174 -2.33 5.51 -19.80
N VAL A 175 -2.95 4.38 -20.14
CA VAL A 175 -2.58 3.55 -21.29
C VAL A 175 -3.74 3.58 -22.28
N ALA A 176 -3.50 4.10 -23.47
CA ALA A 176 -4.52 4.29 -24.49
C ALA A 176 -4.04 3.78 -25.85
N VAL A 177 -4.98 3.25 -26.64
CA VAL A 177 -4.80 3.00 -28.08
C VAL A 177 -5.49 4.11 -28.85
N THR A 178 -4.75 4.79 -29.73
CA THR A 178 -5.27 5.92 -30.53
C THR A 178 -5.88 5.49 -31.87
N GLY A 179 -5.99 4.19 -32.14
CA GLY A 179 -6.58 3.68 -33.38
C GLY A 179 -7.07 2.24 -33.28
N ASP A 180 -7.62 1.75 -34.38
CA ASP A 180 -8.46 0.54 -34.39
C ASP A 180 -7.68 -0.75 -34.60
N GLY A 181 -6.35 -0.71 -34.56
CA GLY A 181 -5.49 -1.87 -34.81
C GLY A 181 -5.36 -2.79 -33.60
N LEU A 182 -5.36 -2.22 -32.40
CA LEU A 182 -5.07 -2.90 -31.14
C LEU A 182 -6.23 -2.70 -30.17
N ALA A 183 -6.43 -3.67 -29.29
CA ALA A 183 -7.35 -3.60 -28.18
C ALA A 183 -6.57 -3.77 -26.87
N ILE A 184 -6.86 -2.91 -25.90
CA ILE A 184 -6.34 -3.02 -24.53
C ILE A 184 -7.49 -3.38 -23.60
N LYS A 185 -7.27 -4.34 -22.71
CA LYS A 185 -8.21 -4.72 -21.64
C LYS A 185 -7.53 -4.69 -20.28
N GLY A 186 -8.32 -4.50 -19.23
CA GLY A 186 -7.86 -4.39 -17.85
C GLY A 186 -7.55 -2.94 -17.47
N GLY A 187 -6.53 -2.74 -16.65
CA GLY A 187 -6.15 -1.43 -16.15
C GLY A 187 -6.73 -1.06 -14.80
N ASP A 188 -7.55 -1.90 -14.17
CA ASP A 188 -7.98 -1.71 -12.77
C ASP A 188 -6.80 -1.93 -11.80
N LEU A 189 -6.85 -1.25 -10.65
CA LEU A 189 -5.79 -1.30 -9.65
C LEU A 189 -5.93 -2.61 -8.89
N GLY A 190 -4.93 -3.49 -9.03
CA GLY A 190 -4.90 -4.74 -8.31
C GLY A 190 -4.74 -4.54 -6.80
N THR A 191 -5.05 -5.57 -6.03
CA THR A 191 -4.78 -5.62 -4.58
C THR A 191 -3.28 -5.59 -4.25
N ASP A 192 -2.44 -5.98 -5.22
CA ASP A 192 -0.98 -5.85 -5.21
C ASP A 192 -0.50 -4.42 -5.53
N LYS A 193 -1.44 -3.47 -5.72
CA LYS A 193 -1.18 -2.08 -6.11
C LYS A 193 -0.53 -1.94 -7.49
N VAL A 194 -0.73 -2.93 -8.37
CA VAL A 194 -0.26 -2.92 -9.75
C VAL A 194 -1.44 -2.91 -10.71
N ARG A 195 -1.40 -2.07 -11.74
CA ARG A 195 -2.35 -2.12 -12.86
C ARG A 195 -1.84 -3.09 -13.92
N LYS A 196 -2.66 -4.10 -14.25
CA LYS A 196 -2.33 -5.11 -15.27
C LYS A 196 -3.14 -4.84 -16.54
N TYR A 197 -2.45 -4.85 -17.67
CA TYR A 197 -3.04 -4.65 -18.99
C TYR A 197 -2.79 -5.88 -19.86
N SER A 198 -3.79 -6.25 -20.64
CA SER A 198 -3.65 -7.22 -21.74
C SER A 198 -3.74 -6.47 -23.06
N LEU A 199 -2.76 -6.68 -23.94
CA LEU A 199 -2.70 -6.09 -25.27
C LEU A 199 -2.92 -7.18 -26.32
N ASP A 200 -3.83 -6.93 -27.25
CA ASP A 200 -4.18 -7.86 -28.32
C ASP A 200 -4.53 -7.08 -29.61
N LEU A 201 -4.64 -7.79 -30.74
CA LEU A 201 -5.23 -7.25 -31.96
C LEU A 201 -6.72 -6.96 -31.74
N SER A 202 -7.21 -5.90 -32.40
CA SER A 202 -8.64 -5.59 -32.38
C SER A 202 -9.45 -6.67 -33.11
N ASP A 203 -10.73 -6.77 -32.75
CA ASP A 203 -11.66 -7.69 -33.42
C ASP A 203 -11.79 -7.36 -34.92
N THR A 204 -11.66 -6.09 -35.30
CA THR A 204 -11.64 -5.66 -36.70
C THR A 204 -10.45 -6.21 -37.45
N VAL A 205 -9.24 -6.15 -36.87
CA VAL A 205 -8.04 -6.71 -37.51
C VAL A 205 -8.14 -8.22 -37.59
N LYS A 206 -8.60 -8.89 -36.52
CA LYS A 206 -8.83 -10.34 -36.53
C LYS A 206 -9.82 -10.76 -37.61
N ALA A 207 -10.91 -10.01 -37.80
CA ALA A 207 -11.88 -10.27 -38.86
C ALA A 207 -11.29 -10.09 -40.27
N LYS A 208 -10.48 -9.04 -40.49
CA LYS A 208 -9.78 -8.83 -41.76
C LYS A 208 -8.79 -9.97 -42.05
N LEU A 209 -8.06 -10.44 -41.05
CA LEU A 209 -7.14 -11.56 -41.19
C LEU A 209 -7.89 -12.86 -41.56
N ASN A 210 -9.02 -13.12 -40.91
CA ASN A 210 -9.90 -14.24 -41.27
C ASN A 210 -10.44 -14.14 -42.71
N ALA A 211 -10.79 -12.94 -43.16
CA ALA A 211 -11.25 -12.74 -44.54
C ALA A 211 -10.16 -13.06 -45.56
N ILE A 212 -8.91 -12.67 -45.29
CA ILE A 212 -7.76 -12.99 -46.16
C ILE A 212 -7.57 -14.51 -46.26
N ASN A 213 -7.70 -15.25 -45.16
CA ASN A 213 -7.61 -16.71 -45.18
C ASN A 213 -8.64 -17.36 -46.12
N ASN A 214 -9.81 -16.74 -46.29
CA ASN A 214 -10.86 -17.24 -47.18
C ASN A 214 -10.64 -16.88 -48.66
N VAL A 215 -9.79 -15.89 -48.98
CA VAL A 215 -9.50 -15.48 -50.38
C VAL A 215 -8.72 -16.56 -51.16
N GLY A 216 -8.12 -17.54 -50.45
CA GLY A 216 -7.41 -18.68 -51.05
C GLY A 216 -8.16 -20.02 -51.01
N ASP A 217 -9.40 -20.07 -50.50
CA ASP A 217 -10.16 -21.32 -50.45
C ASP A 217 -10.69 -21.68 -51.83
N THR A 218 -9.90 -22.50 -52.54
CA THR A 218 -10.26 -23.05 -53.85
C THR A 218 -11.04 -24.35 -53.76
N ALA A 219 -11.22 -24.91 -52.56
CA ALA A 219 -11.98 -26.15 -52.34
C ALA A 219 -13.49 -25.88 -52.31
N SER A 220 -13.90 -24.64 -52.05
CA SER A 220 -15.31 -24.23 -52.08
C SER A 220 -15.92 -24.38 -53.48
N ASN A 221 -17.11 -24.99 -53.53
CA ASN A 221 -17.87 -25.19 -54.76
C ASN A 221 -18.64 -23.88 -55.09
N GLY A 222 -18.55 -23.39 -56.34
CA GLY A 222 -19.21 -22.14 -56.76
C GLY A 222 -20.76 -22.17 -56.66
N ARG A 223 -21.35 -20.97 -56.54
CA ARG A 223 -22.77 -20.52 -56.44
C ARG A 223 -23.85 -21.35 -55.71
N ASP A 224 -23.63 -22.61 -55.36
CA ASP A 224 -24.63 -23.47 -54.71
C ASP A 224 -23.98 -24.50 -53.75
N GLY A 225 -22.66 -24.70 -53.79
CA GLY A 225 -22.06 -25.93 -53.25
C GLY A 225 -21.52 -25.87 -51.82
N VAL A 226 -21.99 -24.93 -51.00
CA VAL A 226 -21.85 -25.03 -49.53
C VAL A 226 -22.87 -26.03 -48.94
N ASN A 227 -23.95 -26.35 -49.66
CA ASN A 227 -24.93 -27.40 -49.30
C ASN A 227 -25.82 -27.80 -50.49
N GLY A 228 -25.30 -27.73 -51.71
CA GLY A 228 -26.07 -28.06 -52.91
C GLY A 228 -26.32 -29.56 -52.98
N ALA A 229 -27.58 -29.97 -52.84
CA ALA A 229 -28.10 -31.34 -52.93
C ALA A 229 -27.81 -32.08 -54.27
N SER A 230 -26.94 -31.52 -55.10
CA SER A 230 -26.61 -31.98 -56.45
C SER A 230 -25.32 -32.80 -56.52
N GLY A 231 -24.72 -33.18 -55.38
CA GLY A 231 -23.50 -33.99 -55.35
C GLY A 231 -23.50 -35.16 -56.34
N ALA A 232 -24.65 -35.83 -56.51
CA ALA A 232 -24.87 -36.88 -57.52
C ALA A 232 -25.86 -36.52 -58.66
N LYS A 233 -26.47 -35.32 -58.64
CA LYS A 233 -27.56 -34.92 -59.57
C LYS A 233 -27.22 -33.76 -60.52
N GLY A 234 -26.08 -33.09 -60.33
CA GLY A 234 -25.60 -32.08 -61.29
C GLY A 234 -24.98 -32.73 -62.53
N LEU A 235 -24.87 -31.97 -63.64
CA LEU A 235 -24.25 -32.42 -64.90
C LEU A 235 -22.83 -33.00 -64.70
N THR A 236 -22.15 -32.60 -63.63
CA THR A 236 -20.79 -33.03 -63.25
C THR A 236 -20.76 -33.94 -62.02
N GLY A 237 -21.90 -34.39 -61.49
CA GLY A 237 -21.97 -35.24 -60.30
C GLY A 237 -21.31 -36.61 -60.52
N LYS A 238 -21.42 -37.16 -61.74
CA LYS A 238 -20.67 -38.37 -62.15
C LYS A 238 -19.19 -38.12 -62.40
N ASP A 239 -18.76 -36.86 -62.50
CA ASP A 239 -17.37 -36.50 -62.78
C ASP A 239 -16.51 -36.48 -61.51
N GLY A 240 -17.11 -36.64 -60.32
CA GLY A 240 -16.37 -36.83 -59.05
C GLY A 240 -15.61 -35.58 -58.56
N LEU A 241 -15.96 -34.40 -59.05
CA LEU A 241 -15.23 -33.15 -58.79
C LEU A 241 -15.72 -32.36 -57.57
N ASN A 242 -16.67 -32.89 -56.79
CA ASN A 242 -17.09 -32.25 -55.55
C ASN A 242 -15.94 -32.22 -54.55
N ASP A 243 -15.83 -31.09 -53.84
CA ASP A 243 -14.82 -30.85 -52.79
C ASP A 243 -13.36 -30.92 -53.30
N LYS A 244 -13.19 -30.80 -54.62
CA LYS A 244 -11.90 -30.62 -55.29
C LYS A 244 -11.58 -29.14 -55.48
N THR A 245 -10.28 -28.84 -55.59
CA THR A 245 -9.80 -27.48 -55.81
C THR A 245 -10.22 -26.97 -57.20
N LEU A 246 -10.25 -25.64 -57.38
CA LEU A 246 -10.43 -25.03 -58.70
C LEU A 246 -9.43 -25.57 -59.73
N THR A 247 -8.17 -25.79 -59.32
CA THR A 247 -7.12 -26.36 -60.17
C THR A 247 -7.49 -27.77 -60.66
N ASP A 248 -7.95 -28.64 -59.76
CA ASP A 248 -8.37 -30.00 -60.10
C ASP A 248 -9.55 -29.99 -61.07
N LYS A 249 -10.56 -29.13 -60.81
CA LYS A 249 -11.74 -28.96 -61.66
C LYS A 249 -11.37 -28.51 -63.07
N VAL A 250 -10.47 -27.52 -63.18
CA VAL A 250 -9.98 -27.01 -64.49
C VAL A 250 -9.18 -28.08 -65.22
N ASN A 251 -8.33 -28.83 -64.52
CA ASN A 251 -7.58 -29.93 -65.12
C ASN A 251 -8.50 -31.02 -65.65
N ALA A 252 -9.53 -31.41 -64.90
CA ALA A 252 -10.51 -32.40 -65.34
C ALA A 252 -11.26 -31.97 -66.62
N LEU A 253 -11.66 -30.69 -66.72
CA LEU A 253 -12.23 -30.14 -67.95
C LEU A 253 -11.24 -30.21 -69.13
N ARG A 254 -9.97 -29.83 -68.90
CA ARG A 254 -8.92 -29.85 -69.93
C ARG A 254 -8.60 -31.27 -70.41
N ASN A 255 -8.60 -32.23 -69.49
CA ASN A 255 -8.28 -33.63 -69.78
C ASN A 255 -9.47 -34.38 -70.38
N GLY A 256 -10.67 -33.80 -70.42
CA GLY A 256 -11.88 -34.48 -70.88
C GLY A 256 -12.50 -35.43 -69.85
N GLU A 257 -12.06 -35.37 -68.59
CA GLU A 257 -12.59 -36.14 -67.47
C GLU A 257 -13.96 -35.62 -67.03
N ALA A 258 -14.27 -34.36 -67.30
CA ALA A 258 -15.50 -33.68 -66.92
C ALA A 258 -15.99 -32.68 -67.99
N GLY A 259 -17.27 -32.30 -67.92
CA GLY A 259 -17.84 -31.23 -68.74
C GLY A 259 -19.16 -31.57 -69.42
N SER A 260 -19.83 -30.56 -70.00
CA SER A 260 -21.10 -30.74 -70.74
C SER A 260 -20.91 -31.37 -72.12
N VAL A 261 -19.70 -31.29 -72.66
CA VAL A 261 -19.27 -31.96 -73.89
C VAL A 261 -17.98 -32.68 -73.59
N VAL A 262 -17.92 -33.97 -73.93
CA VAL A 262 -16.77 -34.83 -73.68
C VAL A 262 -16.43 -35.61 -74.94
N TYR A 263 -15.21 -36.13 -74.99
CA TYR A 263 -14.82 -37.08 -76.02
C TYR A 263 -15.18 -38.50 -75.58
N THR A 264 -15.64 -39.32 -76.51
CA THR A 264 -15.97 -40.72 -76.28
C THR A 264 -15.45 -41.60 -77.40
N ASP A 265 -15.35 -42.91 -77.14
CA ASP A 265 -15.27 -43.90 -78.21
C ASP A 265 -16.62 -44.06 -78.92
N GLU A 266 -16.65 -44.90 -79.95
CA GLU A 266 -17.85 -45.24 -80.73
C GLU A 266 -19.03 -45.78 -79.88
N ASN A 267 -18.72 -46.42 -78.75
CA ASN A 267 -19.71 -46.98 -77.82
C ASN A 267 -20.21 -45.93 -76.80
N GLY A 268 -19.69 -44.71 -76.88
CA GLY A 268 -19.99 -43.63 -75.95
C GLY A 268 -19.21 -43.70 -74.64
N ALA A 269 -18.21 -44.59 -74.48
CA ALA A 269 -17.39 -44.60 -73.28
C ALA A 269 -16.46 -43.36 -73.28
N ARG A 270 -16.39 -42.65 -72.16
CA ARG A 270 -15.62 -41.40 -72.05
C ARG A 270 -14.12 -41.65 -72.24
N LEU A 271 -13.51 -40.77 -73.04
CA LEU A 271 -12.09 -40.72 -73.29
C LEU A 271 -11.46 -39.52 -72.61
N VAL A 272 -10.26 -39.71 -72.09
CA VAL A 272 -9.45 -38.68 -71.47
C VAL A 272 -8.15 -38.51 -72.26
N LYS A 273 -7.63 -37.29 -72.30
CA LYS A 273 -6.38 -36.97 -73.00
C LYS A 273 -5.19 -37.20 -72.08
N ALA A 274 -4.30 -38.11 -72.45
CA ALA A 274 -3.07 -38.36 -71.69
C ALA A 274 -1.99 -37.31 -72.03
N LYS A 275 -0.86 -37.35 -71.31
CA LYS A 275 0.28 -36.42 -71.50
C LYS A 275 0.91 -36.47 -72.88
N ASP A 276 0.82 -37.60 -73.56
CA ASP A 276 1.28 -37.76 -74.95
C ASP A 276 0.36 -37.06 -75.98
N GLY A 277 -0.80 -36.54 -75.52
CA GLY A 277 -1.77 -35.83 -76.32
C GLY A 277 -2.79 -36.75 -77.02
N GLU A 278 -2.72 -38.06 -76.84
CA GLU A 278 -3.64 -39.02 -77.41
C GLU A 278 -4.81 -39.31 -76.44
N TYR A 279 -5.89 -39.90 -76.95
CA TYR A 279 -7.10 -40.21 -76.18
C TYR A 279 -7.14 -41.68 -75.76
N TYR A 280 -7.49 -41.91 -74.51
CA TYR A 280 -7.55 -43.25 -73.90
C TYR A 280 -8.82 -43.37 -73.06
N LYS A 281 -9.23 -44.60 -72.72
CA LYS A 281 -10.32 -44.78 -71.75
C LYS A 281 -9.87 -44.23 -70.40
N ALA A 282 -10.81 -43.65 -69.65
CA ALA A 282 -10.49 -43.02 -68.36
C ALA A 282 -9.78 -43.96 -67.37
N ALA A 283 -10.09 -45.26 -67.38
CA ALA A 283 -9.46 -46.25 -66.50
C ALA A 283 -8.01 -46.59 -66.89
N ASP A 284 -7.58 -46.21 -68.10
CA ASP A 284 -6.27 -46.52 -68.66
C ASP A 284 -5.28 -45.35 -68.50
N VAL A 285 -5.68 -44.26 -67.85
CA VAL A 285 -4.84 -43.10 -67.57
C VAL A 285 -4.85 -42.84 -66.08
N ASP A 286 -3.66 -42.67 -65.49
CA ASP A 286 -3.56 -42.34 -64.07
C ASP A 286 -3.92 -40.87 -63.79
N LYS A 287 -4.05 -40.54 -62.50
CA LYS A 287 -4.33 -39.18 -62.03
C LYS A 287 -3.31 -38.12 -62.48
N ASP A 288 -2.10 -38.54 -62.86
CA ASP A 288 -1.05 -37.64 -63.31
C ASP A 288 -1.07 -37.52 -64.85
N GLY A 289 -1.98 -38.19 -65.55
CA GLY A 289 -2.11 -38.17 -67.00
C GLY A 289 -1.20 -39.15 -67.74
N ASN A 290 -0.59 -40.12 -67.06
CA ASN A 290 0.25 -41.14 -67.71
C ASN A 290 -0.60 -42.33 -68.16
N VAL A 291 -0.29 -42.89 -69.33
CA VAL A 291 -0.94 -44.10 -69.84
C VAL A 291 -0.51 -45.31 -69.02
N LEU A 292 -1.49 -46.04 -68.51
CA LEU A 292 -1.29 -47.26 -67.73
C LEU A 292 -1.05 -48.45 -68.65
N ASN A 293 -0.10 -49.31 -68.28
CA ASN A 293 0.14 -50.63 -68.86
C ASN A 293 0.25 -50.67 -70.41
N GLY A 294 0.69 -49.57 -71.04
CA GLY A 294 0.79 -49.48 -72.50
C GLY A 294 -0.56 -49.63 -73.21
N ALA A 295 -1.65 -49.19 -72.56
CA ALA A 295 -2.99 -49.26 -73.13
C ALA A 295 -3.03 -48.69 -74.55
N PRO A 296 -3.79 -49.32 -75.47
CA PRO A 296 -3.92 -48.81 -76.83
C PRO A 296 -4.69 -47.49 -76.82
N LYS A 297 -4.25 -46.55 -77.66
CA LYS A 297 -5.00 -45.31 -77.88
C LYS A 297 -6.35 -45.59 -78.55
N ALA A 298 -7.32 -44.74 -78.30
CA ALA A 298 -8.61 -44.78 -78.96
C ALA A 298 -8.44 -44.57 -80.47
N THR A 299 -9.04 -45.47 -81.26
CA THR A 299 -9.04 -45.40 -82.72
C THR A 299 -10.16 -44.49 -83.25
N THR A 300 -11.21 -44.31 -82.46
CA THR A 300 -12.33 -43.40 -82.72
C THR A 300 -12.48 -42.42 -81.55
N VAL A 301 -12.68 -41.15 -81.89
CA VAL A 301 -12.84 -40.07 -80.92
C VAL A 301 -14.00 -39.19 -81.39
N GLU A 302 -15.09 -39.22 -80.63
CA GLU A 302 -16.32 -38.50 -80.95
C GLU A 302 -16.63 -37.49 -79.85
N ALA A 303 -16.91 -36.24 -80.22
CA ALA A 303 -17.45 -35.28 -79.27
C ALA A 303 -18.93 -35.57 -79.03
N ARG A 304 -19.31 -35.77 -77.77
CA ARG A 304 -20.69 -36.03 -77.36
C ARG A 304 -21.13 -35.07 -76.28
N VAL A 305 -22.37 -34.61 -76.39
CA VAL A 305 -23.04 -33.84 -75.34
C VAL A 305 -23.42 -34.81 -74.21
N VAL A 306 -23.09 -34.44 -72.99
CA VAL A 306 -23.43 -35.23 -71.79
C VAL A 306 -24.89 -34.95 -71.42
N ASN A 307 -25.65 -36.02 -71.23
CA ASN A 307 -27.04 -35.96 -70.82
C ASN A 307 -27.20 -35.46 -69.38
N PRO A 308 -28.39 -34.95 -69.00
CA PRO A 308 -28.67 -34.52 -67.63
C PRO A 308 -28.39 -35.58 -66.54
N ASP A 309 -28.45 -36.87 -66.89
CA ASP A 309 -28.14 -38.00 -65.99
C ASP A 309 -26.65 -38.43 -66.04
N GLY A 310 -25.82 -37.65 -66.74
CA GLY A 310 -24.39 -37.88 -66.91
C GLY A 310 -24.02 -38.99 -67.91
N THR A 311 -24.98 -39.55 -68.66
CA THR A 311 -24.69 -40.51 -69.74
C THR A 311 -24.30 -39.79 -71.04
N THR A 312 -23.64 -40.51 -71.95
CA THR A 312 -23.16 -40.02 -73.27
C THR A 312 -23.81 -40.77 -74.43
N THR A 313 -24.83 -41.58 -74.12
CA THR A 313 -25.56 -42.45 -75.05
C THR A 313 -27.06 -42.21 -74.91
N GLY A 314 -27.88 -42.71 -75.84
CA GLY A 314 -29.35 -42.57 -75.77
C GLY A 314 -29.93 -41.21 -76.18
N GLY A 315 -29.09 -40.20 -76.47
CA GLY A 315 -29.46 -39.00 -77.23
C GLY A 315 -30.64 -38.19 -76.68
N THR A 316 -30.67 -37.93 -75.37
CA THR A 316 -31.79 -37.19 -74.73
C THR A 316 -31.59 -35.67 -74.70
N THR A 317 -30.35 -35.21 -74.94
CA THR A 317 -30.01 -33.78 -74.94
C THR A 317 -30.18 -33.16 -76.32
N LYS A 318 -30.93 -32.07 -76.39
CA LYS A 318 -31.10 -31.28 -77.62
C LYS A 318 -29.99 -30.26 -77.76
N LEU A 319 -29.30 -30.25 -78.90
CA LEU A 319 -28.47 -29.13 -79.33
C LEU A 319 -29.36 -28.18 -80.14
N SER A 320 -29.53 -26.94 -79.68
CA SER A 320 -30.43 -25.93 -80.27
C SER A 320 -29.70 -24.60 -80.45
N ASN A 321 -30.33 -23.65 -81.15
CA ASN A 321 -29.71 -22.36 -81.53
C ASN A 321 -28.47 -22.56 -82.43
N ILE A 322 -28.54 -23.52 -83.35
CA ILE A 322 -27.52 -23.78 -84.37
C ILE A 322 -27.97 -23.11 -85.66
N ALA A 323 -27.15 -22.21 -86.19
CA ALA A 323 -27.41 -21.57 -87.49
C ALA A 323 -27.42 -22.59 -88.63
N ASP A 324 -28.01 -22.22 -89.77
CA ASP A 324 -28.07 -23.07 -90.96
C ASP A 324 -26.68 -23.42 -91.47
N GLY A 325 -26.39 -24.72 -91.59
CA GLY A 325 -25.16 -25.23 -92.18
C GLY A 325 -25.22 -25.25 -93.71
N LYS A 326 -24.08 -25.28 -94.41
CA LYS A 326 -24.10 -25.40 -95.87
C LYS A 326 -24.57 -26.79 -96.29
N VAL A 327 -25.66 -26.88 -97.06
CA VAL A 327 -26.12 -28.12 -97.68
C VAL A 327 -25.45 -28.28 -99.06
N ALA A 328 -24.30 -28.97 -99.09
CA ALA A 328 -23.55 -29.25 -100.32
C ALA A 328 -22.78 -30.57 -100.21
N ALA A 329 -22.40 -31.14 -101.36
CA ALA A 329 -21.53 -32.32 -101.39
C ALA A 329 -20.26 -32.06 -100.58
N ASN A 330 -19.92 -33.01 -99.71
CA ASN A 330 -18.78 -32.97 -98.78
C ASN A 330 -18.81 -31.91 -97.66
N SER A 331 -19.94 -31.22 -97.43
CA SER A 331 -20.08 -30.32 -96.28
C SER A 331 -19.90 -31.07 -94.95
N LYS A 332 -19.27 -30.41 -93.97
CA LYS A 332 -19.07 -30.90 -92.60
C LYS A 332 -19.81 -30.04 -91.57
N ASP A 333 -20.60 -29.08 -92.04
CA ASP A 333 -21.40 -28.25 -91.18
C ASP A 333 -22.52 -29.06 -90.54
N ALA A 334 -22.89 -28.71 -89.32
CA ALA A 334 -24.11 -29.21 -88.71
C ALA A 334 -25.31 -28.68 -89.51
N VAL A 335 -26.14 -29.57 -90.05
CA VAL A 335 -27.42 -29.21 -90.65
C VAL A 335 -28.52 -29.31 -89.59
N ASN A 336 -29.40 -28.32 -89.52
CA ASN A 336 -30.50 -28.29 -88.56
C ASN A 336 -31.84 -28.69 -89.22
N GLY A 337 -32.87 -28.94 -88.40
CA GLY A 337 -34.17 -29.41 -88.88
C GLY A 337 -34.91 -28.43 -89.80
N GLY A 338 -34.60 -27.12 -89.75
CA GLY A 338 -35.18 -26.12 -90.65
C GLY A 338 -34.67 -26.21 -92.09
N GLN A 339 -33.64 -27.02 -92.32
CA GLN A 339 -33.02 -27.23 -93.63
C GLN A 339 -33.46 -28.53 -94.32
N LEU A 340 -34.31 -29.32 -93.64
CA LEU A 340 -34.88 -30.55 -94.17
C LEU A 340 -36.21 -30.22 -94.86
N ASN A 341 -36.19 -30.17 -96.20
CA ASN A 341 -37.38 -30.09 -97.05
C ASN A 341 -37.85 -31.49 -97.46
#